data_AF-A0A6B3WAA8-F1
#
_entry.id   AF-A0A6B3WAA8-F1
#
_cell.length_a   1.000
_cell.length_b   1.000
_cell.length_c   1.000
_cell.angle_alpha   90.00
_cell.angle_beta   90.00
_cell.angle_gamma   90.00
#
_symmetry.space_group_name_H-M   'P 1'
#
loop_
_entity.id
_entity.type
_entity.pdbx_description
1 polymer ?
#
loop_
_entity_poly.entity_id
_entity_poly.type
_entity_poly.pdbx_seq_one_letter_code
_entity_poly.pdbx_strand_id
1 'polypeptide(L)'
;MRRRTFVQAAGMSFIGLQLGLLGGCGRDPDPALATAPSDEGAHAALRQLAGRLEGIEFVGPVCATEVADPRPLATLLEQLQSTSATTLEAALLTLIESDFAAGERIDIGGWQLARSECLLLAAAATEQGLSEPKRTEQGDLAFEPFAEIERWGPDETIEGEIFNPIGNGRGGFWVRIAEPVPGSTRLMLDGELLATHFESGVVTASLEPDYMDEIIGKPGMYPLLMVDTARNVAQKIGYLTVRPRPPAATLADGSESEVFCQIERWGPDHANQGQAFNEQPDGGAAFWVRIGCAPEGTRLRLDGEPLPTTVGTGLVTARVPHYAELERGDHRLTLHDPASGETLEIGVFRVL
;
A
#
# COMPACT_ATOMS: atom_id res chain seq x y z
N MET A 1 9.45 3.89 -22.09
CA MET A 1 9.15 3.60 -20.68
C MET A 1 9.80 4.66 -19.80
N ARG A 2 9.01 5.48 -19.09
CA ARG A 2 9.51 6.65 -18.36
C ARG A 2 9.75 6.29 -16.89
N ARG A 3 11.02 6.28 -16.48
CA ARG A 3 11.50 6.28 -15.07
C ARG A 3 11.10 7.54 -14.28
N ARG A 4 10.14 8.34 -14.76
CA ARG A 4 9.84 9.71 -14.26
C ARG A 4 8.34 10.03 -14.31
N THR A 5 7.62 9.61 -13.26
CA THR A 5 6.56 10.39 -12.57
C THR A 5 6.23 9.74 -11.23
N PHE A 6 7.25 9.21 -10.55
CA PHE A 6 7.04 8.33 -9.41
C PHE A 6 7.19 9.05 -8.05
N VAL A 7 7.76 10.26 -8.03
CA VAL A 7 8.09 10.98 -6.77
C VAL A 7 7.10 12.10 -6.41
N GLN A 8 6.12 12.44 -7.26
CA GLN A 8 5.33 13.68 -7.06
C GLN A 8 3.79 13.57 -7.03
N ALA A 9 3.17 12.44 -7.37
CA ALA A 9 1.70 12.42 -7.59
C ALA A 9 0.88 11.54 -6.62
N ALA A 10 1.49 10.60 -5.90
CA ALA A 10 0.79 9.80 -4.90
C ALA A 10 1.34 10.17 -3.53
N GLY A 11 0.48 10.63 -2.63
CA GLY A 11 0.78 10.82 -1.21
C GLY A 11 1.00 9.50 -0.47
N MET A 12 1.76 8.58 -1.07
CA MET A 12 2.29 7.35 -0.51
C MET A 12 3.81 7.38 -0.67
N SER A 13 4.47 7.97 0.31
CA SER A 13 5.93 8.14 0.38
C SER A 13 6.71 6.86 0.71
N PHE A 14 6.17 5.66 0.43
CA PHE A 14 6.65 4.45 1.11
C PHE A 14 7.56 3.51 0.31
N ILE A 15 7.67 3.64 -1.02
CA ILE A 15 8.60 2.80 -1.81
C ILE A 15 9.27 3.61 -2.93
N GLY A 16 9.53 4.88 -2.66
CA GLY A 16 10.74 5.47 -3.22
C GLY A 16 11.85 4.94 -2.34
N LEU A 17 12.47 3.82 -2.72
CA LEU A 17 13.71 3.35 -2.11
C LEU A 17 14.53 4.58 -1.73
N GLN A 18 14.91 4.67 -0.45
CA GLN A 18 15.78 5.72 0.08
C GLN A 18 17.14 5.82 -0.67
N LEU A 19 17.34 5.06 -1.75
CA LEU A 19 18.34 5.32 -2.78
C LEU A 19 18.19 6.70 -3.44
N GLY A 20 16.98 7.29 -3.46
CA GLY A 20 16.81 8.72 -3.81
C GLY A 20 17.41 9.69 -2.79
N LEU A 21 17.64 9.25 -1.54
CA LEU A 21 18.32 10.01 -0.49
C LEU A 21 19.85 9.90 -0.55
N LEU A 22 20.40 9.03 -1.41
CA LEU A 22 21.85 8.96 -1.68
C LEU A 22 22.34 10.15 -2.52
N GLY A 23 21.44 10.80 -3.28
CA GLY A 23 21.79 11.91 -4.18
C GLY A 23 21.28 13.30 -3.77
N GLY A 24 20.60 13.47 -2.64
CA GLY A 24 19.78 14.65 -2.34
C GLY A 24 20.17 15.46 -1.10
N CYS A 25 20.87 16.58 -1.31
CA CYS A 25 21.09 17.75 -0.45
C CYS A 25 20.98 17.60 1.08
N GLY A 26 22.12 17.34 1.75
CA GLY A 26 22.37 17.84 3.10
C GLY A 26 22.34 16.85 4.27
N ARG A 27 22.29 15.54 4.01
CA ARG A 27 22.55 14.53 5.06
C ARG A 27 23.99 14.05 4.99
N ASP A 28 24.60 13.88 6.16
CA ASP A 28 25.89 13.22 6.27
C ASP A 28 25.79 11.79 5.71
N PRO A 29 26.75 11.36 4.87
CA PRO A 29 26.72 10.02 4.29
C PRO A 29 26.70 8.97 5.39
N ASP A 30 25.84 7.97 5.23
CA ASP A 30 25.76 6.87 6.19
C ASP A 30 27.12 6.16 6.26
N PRO A 31 27.78 6.10 7.43
CA PRO A 31 29.11 5.50 7.53
C PRO A 31 29.13 4.03 7.10
N ALA A 32 28.01 3.31 7.21
CA ALA A 32 27.91 1.93 6.73
C ALA A 32 28.10 1.86 5.21
N LEU A 33 27.52 2.81 4.46
CA LEU A 33 27.56 2.84 3.00
C LEU A 33 28.92 3.25 2.42
N ALA A 34 29.75 3.94 3.20
CA ALA A 34 31.11 4.31 2.84
C ALA A 34 32.10 3.13 2.86
N THR A 35 31.72 1.99 3.44
CA THR A 35 32.54 0.76 3.49
C THR A 35 32.79 0.22 2.07
N ALA A 36 33.99 -0.23 1.77
CA ALA A 36 34.28 -0.88 0.49
C ALA A 36 33.62 -2.27 0.42
N PRO A 37 33.07 -2.74 -0.72
CA PRO A 37 32.45 -4.06 -0.82
C PRO A 37 33.39 -5.23 -0.44
N SER A 38 34.70 -5.06 -0.65
CA SER A 38 35.73 -6.06 -0.32
C SER A 38 36.17 -6.04 1.15
N ASP A 39 35.70 -5.07 1.94
CA ASP A 39 36.08 -4.94 3.35
C ASP A 39 35.41 -6.02 4.21
N GLU A 40 36.10 -6.49 5.26
CA GLU A 40 35.54 -7.49 6.19
C GLU A 40 34.26 -6.99 6.90
N GLY A 41 34.11 -5.67 7.07
CA GLY A 41 32.94 -5.02 7.64
C GLY A 41 31.75 -4.87 6.68
N ALA A 42 31.91 -5.14 5.38
CA ALA A 42 30.88 -4.87 4.38
C ALA A 42 29.57 -5.66 4.63
N HIS A 43 29.68 -6.91 5.06
CA HIS A 43 28.51 -7.72 5.40
C HIS A 43 27.74 -7.14 6.60
N ALA A 44 28.45 -6.67 7.63
CA ALA A 44 27.83 -6.05 8.80
C ALA A 44 27.16 -4.72 8.44
N ALA A 45 27.80 -3.92 7.59
CA ALA A 45 27.26 -2.67 7.06
C ALA A 45 25.97 -2.90 6.25
N LEU A 46 25.94 -3.89 5.35
CA LEU A 46 24.72 -4.23 4.60
C LEU A 46 23.61 -4.77 5.51
N ARG A 47 23.94 -5.59 6.51
CA ARG A 47 22.95 -6.03 7.51
C ARG A 47 22.35 -4.84 8.26
N GLN A 48 23.19 -3.90 8.70
CA GLN A 48 22.74 -2.69 9.39
C GLN A 48 21.87 -1.80 8.49
N LEU A 49 22.19 -1.72 7.20
CA LEU A 49 21.34 -1.05 6.22
C LEU A 49 19.98 -1.75 6.11
N ALA A 50 19.97 -3.07 5.90
CA ALA A 50 18.76 -3.88 5.77
C ALA A 50 17.85 -3.79 7.00
N GLY A 51 18.41 -3.85 8.21
CA GLY A 51 17.67 -3.72 9.47
C GLY A 51 17.12 -2.32 9.77
N ARG A 52 17.49 -1.31 8.97
CA ARG A 52 16.96 0.07 9.08
C ARG A 52 16.04 0.47 7.94
N LEU A 53 15.80 -0.41 6.97
CA LEU A 53 14.83 -0.13 5.92
C LEU A 53 13.43 -0.12 6.53
N GLU A 54 12.76 1.01 6.43
CA GLU A 54 11.35 1.18 6.81
C GLU A 54 10.47 0.99 5.57
N GLY A 55 9.22 0.56 5.76
CA GLY A 55 8.27 0.47 4.65
C GLY A 55 8.41 -0.76 3.77
N ILE A 56 9.17 -1.75 4.23
CA ILE A 56 9.44 -2.98 3.49
C ILE A 56 8.49 -4.12 3.87
N GLU A 57 7.51 -3.87 4.75
CA GLU A 57 6.59 -4.88 5.30
C GLU A 57 5.78 -5.56 4.19
N PHE A 58 5.56 -4.84 3.07
CA PHE A 58 4.84 -5.33 1.90
C PHE A 58 5.77 -5.95 0.86
N VAL A 59 6.80 -5.22 0.44
CA VAL A 59 7.62 -5.61 -0.73
C VAL A 59 8.80 -6.51 -0.35
N GLY A 60 9.31 -6.41 0.87
CA GLY A 60 10.40 -7.25 1.35
C GLY A 60 10.06 -8.75 1.30
N PRO A 61 8.94 -9.19 1.90
CA PRO A 61 8.48 -10.56 1.80
C PRO A 61 8.29 -11.03 0.35
N VAL A 62 7.68 -10.21 -0.51
CA VAL A 62 7.49 -10.53 -1.93
C VAL A 62 8.84 -10.73 -2.62
N CYS A 63 9.80 -9.82 -2.42
CA CYS A 63 11.13 -9.99 -2.98
C CYS A 63 11.82 -11.26 -2.46
N ALA A 64 11.62 -11.66 -1.20
CA ALA A 64 12.16 -12.92 -0.68
C ALA A 64 11.60 -14.14 -1.44
N THR A 65 10.30 -14.13 -1.73
CA THR A 65 9.64 -15.17 -2.53
C THR A 65 10.07 -15.15 -4.00
N GLU A 66 10.10 -13.97 -4.63
CA GLU A 66 10.42 -13.84 -6.07
C GLU A 66 11.89 -14.13 -6.38
N VAL A 67 12.81 -13.74 -5.49
CA VAL A 67 14.23 -14.02 -5.67
C VAL A 67 14.55 -15.48 -5.33
N ALA A 68 13.80 -16.10 -4.41
CA ALA A 68 13.96 -17.48 -3.96
C ALA A 68 15.40 -17.84 -3.54
N ASP A 69 16.14 -16.87 -3.00
CA ASP A 69 17.52 -17.05 -2.53
C ASP A 69 17.52 -17.27 -1.01
N PRO A 70 18.12 -18.37 -0.51
CA PRO A 70 18.14 -18.67 0.93
C PRO A 70 19.07 -17.75 1.74
N ARG A 71 19.95 -16.97 1.09
CA ARG A 71 20.94 -16.09 1.72
C ARG A 71 21.05 -14.77 0.93
N PRO A 72 19.94 -13.99 0.81
CA PRO A 72 19.87 -12.86 -0.10
C PRO A 72 20.95 -11.80 0.17
N LEU A 73 21.29 -11.56 1.44
CA LEU A 73 22.33 -10.61 1.83
C LEU A 73 23.74 -11.05 1.39
N ALA A 74 24.05 -12.34 1.50
CA ALA A 74 25.35 -12.88 1.11
C ALA A 74 25.50 -12.83 -0.41
N THR A 75 24.46 -13.25 -1.16
CA THR A 75 24.42 -13.16 -2.62
C THR A 75 24.57 -11.72 -3.09
N LEU A 76 23.89 -10.77 -2.45
CA LEU A 76 24.05 -9.34 -2.77
C LEU A 76 25.49 -8.88 -2.57
N LEU A 77 26.12 -9.21 -1.45
CA LEU A 77 27.51 -8.84 -1.18
C LEU A 77 28.48 -9.41 -2.23
N GLU A 78 28.32 -10.69 -2.60
CA GLU A 78 29.12 -11.34 -3.64
C GLU A 78 29.00 -10.60 -4.99
N GLN A 79 27.79 -10.14 -5.34
CA GLN A 79 27.57 -9.32 -6.53
C GLN A 79 28.21 -7.94 -6.43
N LEU A 80 28.09 -7.27 -5.28
CA LEU A 80 28.72 -5.96 -5.06
C LEU A 80 30.25 -6.02 -5.14
N GLN A 81 30.86 -7.11 -4.68
CA GLN A 81 32.31 -7.36 -4.77
C GLN A 81 32.81 -7.54 -6.20
N SER A 82 31.93 -7.85 -7.16
CA SER A 82 32.28 -7.91 -8.58
C SER A 82 32.37 -6.52 -9.24
N THR A 83 31.87 -5.48 -8.58
CA THR A 83 31.96 -4.10 -9.05
C THR A 83 33.34 -3.50 -8.75
N SER A 84 33.79 -2.53 -9.54
CA SER A 84 35.03 -1.78 -9.29
C SER A 84 34.84 -0.60 -8.32
N ALA A 85 33.67 -0.50 -7.68
CA ALA A 85 33.32 0.61 -6.81
C ALA A 85 34.06 0.54 -5.46
N THR A 86 34.41 1.71 -4.93
CA THR A 86 35.15 1.81 -3.66
C THR A 86 34.25 1.90 -2.43
N THR A 87 32.93 2.05 -2.61
CA THR A 87 31.95 2.11 -1.53
C THR A 87 30.74 1.22 -1.86
N LEU A 88 30.07 0.70 -0.84
CA LEU A 88 28.84 -0.09 -0.98
C LEU A 88 27.73 0.69 -1.70
N GLU A 89 27.61 1.98 -1.42
CA GLU A 89 26.67 2.87 -2.12
C GLU A 89 26.90 2.90 -3.63
N ALA A 90 28.13 3.18 -4.07
CA ALA A 90 28.46 3.25 -5.48
C ALA A 90 28.35 1.87 -6.15
N ALA A 91 28.71 0.81 -5.43
CA ALA A 91 28.55 -0.57 -5.88
C ALA A 91 27.06 -0.92 -6.10
N LEU A 92 26.19 -0.57 -5.15
CA LEU A 92 24.75 -0.80 -5.23
C LEU A 92 24.14 -0.06 -6.41
N LEU A 93 24.43 1.24 -6.57
CA LEU A 93 23.93 2.03 -7.70
C LEU A 93 24.38 1.44 -9.04
N THR A 94 25.65 1.04 -9.15
CA THR A 94 26.21 0.40 -10.36
C THR A 94 25.51 -0.93 -10.66
N LEU A 95 25.32 -1.77 -9.64
CA LEU A 95 24.67 -3.07 -9.80
C LEU A 95 23.20 -2.91 -10.22
N ILE A 96 22.47 -1.97 -9.60
CA ILE A 96 21.08 -1.66 -9.97
C ILE A 96 20.99 -1.21 -11.43
N GLU A 97 21.86 -0.30 -11.86
CA GLU A 97 21.88 0.14 -13.26
C GLU A 97 22.19 -1.01 -14.22
N SER A 98 23.12 -1.90 -13.83
CA SER A 98 23.46 -3.11 -14.59
C SER A 98 22.28 -4.07 -14.71
N ASP A 99 21.57 -4.35 -13.62
CA ASP A 99 20.40 -5.24 -13.59
C ASP A 99 19.30 -4.72 -14.53
N PHE A 100 19.01 -3.42 -14.48
CA PHE A 100 18.05 -2.80 -15.40
C PHE A 100 18.50 -2.91 -16.87
N ALA A 101 19.79 -2.71 -17.16
CA ALA A 101 20.34 -2.82 -18.51
C ALA A 101 20.32 -4.26 -19.03
N ALA A 102 20.56 -5.24 -18.16
CA ALA A 102 20.50 -6.67 -18.45
C ALA A 102 19.07 -7.22 -18.52
N GLY A 103 18.08 -6.44 -18.05
CA GLY A 103 16.68 -6.87 -17.97
C GLY A 103 16.38 -7.75 -16.75
N GLU A 104 17.31 -7.87 -15.79
CA GLU A 104 17.15 -8.57 -14.52
C GLU A 104 16.26 -7.77 -13.56
N ARG A 105 14.97 -7.81 -13.81
CA ARG A 105 13.96 -7.02 -13.11
C ARG A 105 12.86 -7.92 -12.56
N ILE A 106 12.33 -7.54 -11.41
CA ILE A 106 11.18 -8.18 -10.76
C ILE A 106 10.01 -7.20 -10.81
N ASP A 107 8.86 -7.68 -11.30
CA ASP A 107 7.61 -6.93 -11.31
C ASP A 107 6.79 -7.27 -10.06
N ILE A 108 6.59 -6.30 -9.19
CA ILE A 108 5.77 -6.42 -7.99
C ILE A 108 4.63 -5.41 -8.11
N GLY A 109 3.45 -5.83 -8.56
CA GLY A 109 2.28 -4.94 -8.66
C GLY A 109 2.42 -3.78 -9.66
N GLY A 110 3.16 -3.98 -10.75
CA GLY A 110 3.48 -2.93 -11.74
C GLY A 110 4.74 -2.14 -11.41
N TRP A 111 5.38 -2.43 -10.28
CA TRP A 111 6.62 -1.82 -9.85
C TRP A 111 7.79 -2.66 -10.33
N GLN A 112 8.69 -2.03 -11.07
CA GLN A 112 9.88 -2.69 -11.62
C GLN A 112 11.06 -2.42 -10.70
N LEU A 113 11.54 -3.46 -10.02
CA LEU A 113 12.72 -3.42 -9.16
C LEU A 113 13.87 -4.17 -9.83
N ALA A 114 15.10 -3.67 -9.68
CA ALA A 114 16.28 -4.45 -10.02
C ALA A 114 16.38 -5.68 -9.12
N ARG A 115 16.98 -6.77 -9.63
CA ARG A 115 17.19 -7.99 -8.85
C ARG A 115 17.99 -7.70 -7.56
N SER A 116 19.01 -6.83 -7.62
CA SER A 116 19.80 -6.41 -6.48
C SER A 116 19.01 -5.58 -5.46
N GLU A 117 18.05 -4.76 -5.91
CA GLU A 117 17.12 -4.06 -5.01
C GLU A 117 16.27 -5.09 -4.25
N CYS A 118 15.74 -6.09 -4.96
CA CYS A 118 14.95 -7.14 -4.31
C CYS A 118 15.77 -8.02 -3.37
N LEU A 119 17.04 -8.32 -3.68
CA LEU A 119 17.93 -9.03 -2.74
C LEU A 119 18.10 -8.24 -1.43
N LEU A 120 18.28 -6.92 -1.50
CA LEU A 120 18.39 -6.08 -0.31
C LEU A 120 17.08 -6.06 0.49
N LEU A 121 15.93 -5.94 -0.20
CA LEU A 121 14.60 -5.95 0.42
C LEU A 121 14.26 -7.32 1.05
N ALA A 122 14.63 -8.42 0.39
CA ALA A 122 14.49 -9.78 0.91
C ALA A 122 15.35 -10.00 2.16
N ALA A 123 16.59 -9.50 2.14
CA ALA A 123 17.46 -9.53 3.31
C ALA A 123 16.88 -8.72 4.47
N ALA A 124 16.35 -7.53 4.19
CA ALA A 124 15.71 -6.68 5.19
C ALA A 124 14.47 -7.34 5.80
N ALA A 125 13.63 -7.99 4.98
CA ALA A 125 12.49 -8.77 5.48
C ALA A 125 12.96 -9.88 6.43
N THR A 126 13.98 -10.64 6.03
CA THR A 126 14.56 -11.71 6.85
C THR A 126 15.09 -11.20 8.19
N GLU A 127 15.86 -10.11 8.18
CA GLU A 127 16.46 -9.52 9.39
C GLU A 127 15.39 -8.91 10.32
N GLN A 128 14.26 -8.46 9.78
CA GLN A 128 13.14 -7.91 10.55
C GLN A 128 12.10 -8.98 10.94
N GLY A 129 12.31 -10.25 10.57
CA GLY A 129 11.35 -11.34 10.84
C GLY A 129 10.03 -11.21 10.06
N LEU A 130 10.04 -10.44 8.97
CA LEU A 130 8.93 -10.33 8.04
C LEU A 130 8.95 -11.53 7.10
N SER A 131 7.84 -12.24 7.02
CA SER A 131 7.63 -13.34 6.08
C SER A 131 6.32 -13.12 5.36
N GLU A 132 6.21 -13.61 4.12
CA GLU A 132 4.89 -13.69 3.50
C GLU A 132 4.01 -14.61 4.37
N PRO A 133 2.69 -14.40 4.37
CA PRO A 133 1.74 -15.47 4.68
C PRO A 133 2.22 -16.74 3.98
N LYS A 134 2.25 -17.87 4.71
CA LYS A 134 2.86 -19.10 4.20
C LYS A 134 2.18 -19.48 2.89
N ARG A 135 2.89 -19.29 1.78
CA ARG A 135 2.57 -19.93 0.52
C ARG A 135 2.54 -21.43 0.80
N THR A 136 1.35 -21.99 0.95
CA THR A 136 1.19 -23.43 1.12
C THR A 136 1.89 -24.06 -0.08
N GLU A 137 2.91 -24.90 0.15
CA GLU A 137 3.73 -25.50 -0.91
C GLU A 137 2.82 -26.29 -1.86
N GLN A 138 2.29 -25.63 -2.89
CA GLN A 138 1.28 -26.19 -3.77
C GLN A 138 1.88 -26.43 -5.15
N GLY A 139 2.59 -27.55 -5.24
CA GLY A 139 2.95 -28.23 -6.49
C GLY A 139 3.87 -27.47 -7.46
N ASP A 140 4.42 -28.23 -8.40
CA ASP A 140 5.23 -27.73 -9.51
C ASP A 140 4.35 -27.00 -10.55
N LEU A 141 3.64 -25.93 -10.17
CA LEU A 141 2.93 -25.09 -11.13
C LEU A 141 3.93 -24.47 -12.11
N ALA A 142 3.74 -24.70 -13.40
CA ALA A 142 4.55 -24.06 -14.43
C ALA A 142 4.03 -22.63 -14.68
N PHE A 143 4.88 -21.64 -14.45
CA PHE A 143 4.52 -20.24 -14.65
C PHE A 143 4.69 -19.84 -16.11
N GLU A 144 3.57 -19.66 -16.82
CA GLU A 144 3.54 -19.19 -18.20
C GLU A 144 2.31 -18.30 -18.47
N PRO A 145 2.43 -17.24 -19.28
CA PRO A 145 1.28 -16.45 -19.69
C PRO A 145 0.39 -17.27 -20.65
N PHE A 146 -0.90 -17.33 -20.36
CA PHE A 146 -1.90 -17.99 -21.20
C PHE A 146 -3.19 -17.17 -21.40
N ALA A 147 -3.28 -16.00 -20.78
CA ALA A 147 -4.39 -15.06 -20.95
C ALA A 147 -3.86 -13.62 -21.03
N GLU A 148 -4.44 -12.79 -21.89
CA GLU A 148 -4.17 -11.34 -21.89
C GLU A 148 -5.09 -10.66 -20.87
N ILE A 149 -4.50 -10.20 -19.77
CA ILE A 149 -5.21 -9.52 -18.68
C ILE A 149 -5.26 -8.03 -18.99
N GLU A 150 -6.46 -7.50 -19.23
CA GLU A 150 -6.66 -6.08 -19.51
C GLU A 150 -6.70 -5.24 -18.22
N ARG A 151 -7.39 -5.75 -17.19
CA ARG A 151 -7.54 -5.09 -15.88
C ARG A 151 -8.06 -6.08 -14.85
N TRP A 152 -7.81 -5.83 -13.57
CA TRP A 152 -8.40 -6.60 -12.49
C TRP A 152 -8.61 -5.74 -11.25
N GLY A 153 -9.34 -6.26 -10.26
CA GLY A 153 -9.45 -5.65 -8.95
C GLY A 153 -10.36 -6.44 -8.00
N PRO A 154 -10.44 -6.03 -6.72
CA PRO A 154 -9.60 -4.99 -6.09
C PRO A 154 -8.16 -5.47 -5.91
N ASP A 155 -7.21 -4.54 -5.93
CA ASP A 155 -5.77 -4.76 -5.72
C ASP A 155 -5.27 -4.28 -4.35
N GLU A 156 -6.12 -3.61 -3.57
CA GLU A 156 -5.83 -3.18 -2.20
C GLU A 156 -7.05 -3.26 -1.27
N THR A 157 -6.78 -3.39 0.03
CA THR A 157 -7.74 -3.25 1.13
C THR A 157 -7.02 -2.82 2.42
N ILE A 158 -7.78 -2.55 3.48
CA ILE A 158 -7.27 -2.32 4.84
C ILE A 158 -7.53 -3.56 5.69
N GLU A 159 -6.66 -3.80 6.67
CA GLU A 159 -6.80 -4.86 7.64
C GLU A 159 -8.19 -4.83 8.32
N GLY A 160 -8.89 -5.97 8.27
CA GLY A 160 -10.25 -6.13 8.78
C GLY A 160 -11.36 -5.59 7.85
N GLU A 161 -11.04 -4.94 6.73
CA GLU A 161 -12.04 -4.41 5.79
C GLU A 161 -12.33 -5.39 4.64
N ILE A 162 -13.61 -5.73 4.45
CA ILE A 162 -14.04 -6.58 3.34
C ILE A 162 -13.98 -5.81 2.03
N PHE A 163 -13.11 -6.25 1.12
CA PHE A 163 -13.02 -5.69 -0.22
C PHE A 163 -14.12 -6.24 -1.15
N ASN A 164 -14.68 -5.35 -1.98
CA ASN A 164 -15.72 -5.67 -2.98
C ASN A 164 -16.81 -6.63 -2.44
N PRO A 165 -17.58 -6.19 -1.41
CA PRO A 165 -18.48 -7.07 -0.69
C PRO A 165 -19.59 -7.58 -1.61
N ILE A 166 -19.81 -8.89 -1.61
CA ILE A 166 -20.86 -9.57 -2.39
C ILE A 166 -21.95 -10.20 -1.49
N GLY A 167 -21.95 -9.83 -0.20
CA GLY A 167 -22.91 -10.29 0.81
C GLY A 167 -22.37 -11.41 1.71
N ASN A 168 -22.96 -11.56 2.89
CA ASN A 168 -22.62 -12.58 3.89
C ASN A 168 -21.14 -12.65 4.29
N GLY A 169 -20.45 -11.50 4.37
CA GLY A 169 -19.03 -11.45 4.73
C GLY A 169 -18.07 -11.83 3.59
N ARG A 170 -18.56 -12.13 2.39
CA ARG A 170 -17.73 -12.53 1.26
C ARG A 170 -17.20 -11.30 0.52
N GLY A 171 -15.91 -11.33 0.19
CA GLY A 171 -15.28 -10.45 -0.78
C GLY A 171 -15.16 -11.11 -2.15
N GLY A 172 -14.82 -10.32 -3.17
CA GLY A 172 -14.65 -10.86 -4.52
C GLY A 172 -13.66 -10.12 -5.39
N PHE A 173 -13.11 -10.85 -6.36
CA PHE A 173 -12.27 -10.31 -7.42
C PHE A 173 -13.01 -10.32 -8.76
N TRP A 174 -12.62 -9.42 -9.63
CA TRP A 174 -12.94 -9.45 -11.05
C TRP A 174 -11.66 -9.27 -11.86
N VAL A 175 -11.57 -9.98 -12.97
CA VAL A 175 -10.44 -9.97 -13.90
C VAL A 175 -11.01 -9.88 -15.31
N ARG A 176 -10.68 -8.80 -16.01
CA ARG A 176 -11.08 -8.57 -17.38
C ARG A 176 -10.01 -9.13 -18.32
N ILE A 177 -10.42 -9.96 -19.26
CA ILE A 177 -9.57 -10.71 -20.19
C ILE A 177 -9.92 -10.38 -21.63
N ALA A 178 -8.91 -10.24 -22.50
CA ALA A 178 -9.15 -9.88 -23.90
C ALA A 178 -9.77 -11.04 -24.70
N GLU A 179 -9.37 -12.27 -24.37
CA GLU A 179 -9.82 -13.49 -25.05
C GLU A 179 -10.39 -14.51 -24.04
N PRO A 180 -11.35 -15.36 -24.45
CA PRO A 180 -11.88 -16.41 -23.60
C PRO A 180 -10.78 -17.37 -23.10
N VAL A 181 -10.78 -17.65 -21.80
CA VAL A 181 -9.86 -18.61 -21.17
C VAL A 181 -10.46 -20.02 -21.11
N PRO A 182 -9.64 -21.08 -20.96
CA PRO A 182 -10.13 -22.44 -20.78
C PRO A 182 -11.08 -22.57 -19.58
N GLY A 183 -12.14 -23.40 -19.68
CA GLY A 183 -13.09 -23.61 -18.57
C GLY A 183 -12.50 -24.30 -17.34
N SER A 184 -11.30 -24.87 -17.46
CA SER A 184 -10.47 -25.39 -16.36
C SER A 184 -9.74 -24.30 -15.55
N THR A 185 -9.82 -23.04 -15.99
CA THR A 185 -9.20 -21.90 -15.32
C THR A 185 -9.84 -21.66 -13.95
N ARG A 186 -9.05 -21.29 -12.95
CA ARG A 186 -9.51 -20.85 -11.63
C ARG A 186 -8.68 -19.66 -11.18
N LEU A 187 -9.26 -18.77 -10.37
CA LEU A 187 -8.46 -17.80 -9.61
C LEU A 187 -7.96 -18.46 -8.34
N MET A 188 -6.75 -18.08 -7.94
CA MET A 188 -6.09 -18.57 -6.74
C MET A 188 -5.50 -17.38 -6.00
N LEU A 189 -5.79 -17.24 -4.72
CA LEU A 189 -5.17 -16.24 -3.85
C LEU A 189 -4.30 -16.99 -2.86
N ASP A 190 -3.03 -16.64 -2.73
CA ASP A 190 -2.12 -17.21 -1.72
C ASP A 190 -2.13 -18.76 -1.62
N GLY A 191 -2.28 -19.43 -2.76
CA GLY A 191 -2.34 -20.90 -2.84
C GLY A 191 -3.72 -21.53 -2.55
N GLU A 192 -4.76 -20.75 -2.27
CA GLU A 192 -6.13 -21.24 -2.12
C GLU A 192 -6.94 -20.99 -3.39
N LEU A 193 -7.53 -22.04 -3.97
CA LEU A 193 -8.39 -21.92 -5.15
C LEU A 193 -9.72 -21.26 -4.77
N LEU A 194 -10.10 -20.23 -5.51
CA LEU A 194 -11.31 -19.47 -5.27
C LEU A 194 -12.50 -19.99 -6.08
N ALA A 195 -13.71 -19.77 -5.56
CA ALA A 195 -14.95 -20.04 -6.29
C ALA A 195 -15.08 -19.10 -7.48
N THR A 196 -14.70 -19.60 -8.67
CA THR A 196 -14.51 -18.81 -9.90
C THR A 196 -15.70 -18.98 -10.86
N HIS A 197 -16.21 -17.86 -11.37
CA HIS A 197 -17.28 -17.80 -12.36
C HIS A 197 -16.80 -17.08 -13.63
N PHE A 198 -17.39 -17.46 -14.76
CA PHE A 198 -17.01 -16.97 -16.08
C PHE A 198 -18.18 -16.26 -16.76
N GLU A 199 -17.94 -15.02 -17.15
CA GLU A 199 -18.79 -14.26 -18.06
C GLU A 199 -17.95 -13.85 -19.29
N SER A 200 -18.62 -13.37 -20.35
CA SER A 200 -17.93 -12.96 -21.57
C SER A 200 -16.95 -11.83 -21.29
N GLY A 201 -15.65 -12.13 -21.34
CA GLY A 201 -14.57 -11.15 -21.13
C GLY A 201 -14.26 -10.82 -19.65
N VAL A 202 -14.94 -11.48 -18.69
CA VAL A 202 -14.71 -11.26 -17.25
C VAL A 202 -14.70 -12.59 -16.50
N VAL A 203 -13.67 -12.78 -15.68
CA VAL A 203 -13.57 -13.85 -14.69
C VAL A 203 -13.81 -13.22 -13.33
N THR A 204 -14.77 -13.73 -12.56
CA THR A 204 -15.00 -13.29 -11.18
C THR A 204 -14.66 -14.43 -10.22
N ALA A 205 -14.19 -14.09 -9.03
CA ALA A 205 -14.04 -15.06 -7.96
C ALA A 205 -14.50 -14.50 -6.63
N SER A 206 -14.81 -15.41 -5.71
CA SER A 206 -15.28 -15.06 -4.37
C SER A 206 -14.50 -15.81 -3.32
N LEU A 207 -14.26 -15.14 -2.20
CA LEU A 207 -13.67 -15.72 -1.01
C LEU A 207 -14.80 -16.16 -0.07
N GLU A 208 -14.66 -17.33 0.53
CA GLU A 208 -15.54 -17.73 1.64
C GLU A 208 -15.25 -16.89 2.88
N PRO A 209 -16.22 -16.67 3.79
CA PRO A 209 -16.08 -15.73 4.91
C PRO A 209 -14.86 -16.04 5.80
N ASP A 210 -14.66 -17.30 6.18
CA ASP A 210 -13.54 -17.67 7.05
C ASP A 210 -12.18 -17.38 6.41
N TYR A 211 -12.06 -17.60 5.10
CA TYR A 211 -10.83 -17.30 4.35
C TYR A 211 -10.67 -15.80 4.11
N MET A 212 -11.78 -15.09 3.90
CA MET A 212 -11.80 -13.63 3.81
C MET A 212 -11.25 -13.00 5.09
N ASP A 213 -11.73 -13.43 6.25
CA ASP A 213 -11.27 -12.96 7.56
C ASP A 213 -9.79 -13.28 7.79
N GLU A 214 -9.32 -14.45 7.36
CA GLU A 214 -7.89 -14.78 7.43
C GLU A 214 -7.03 -13.82 6.61
N ILE A 215 -7.41 -13.54 5.37
CA ILE A 215 -6.64 -12.70 4.45
C ILE A 215 -6.61 -11.25 4.95
N ILE A 216 -7.77 -10.68 5.28
CA ILE A 216 -7.84 -9.28 5.72
C ILE A 216 -7.34 -9.10 7.15
N GLY A 217 -7.25 -10.17 7.96
CA GLY A 217 -6.72 -10.10 9.32
C GLY A 217 -5.20 -10.02 9.41
N LYS A 218 -4.49 -10.10 8.28
CA LYS A 218 -3.04 -10.11 8.23
C LYS A 218 -2.55 -9.12 7.16
N PRO A 219 -1.93 -7.99 7.55
CA PRO A 219 -1.32 -7.09 6.60
C PRO A 219 -0.26 -7.81 5.76
N GLY A 220 -0.23 -7.55 4.45
CA GLY A 220 0.72 -8.18 3.54
C GLY A 220 0.31 -8.07 2.08
N MET A 221 1.13 -8.67 1.21
CA MET A 221 0.83 -8.81 -0.21
C MET A 221 0.50 -10.28 -0.50
N TYR A 222 -0.67 -10.52 -1.09
CA TYR A 222 -1.18 -11.84 -1.40
C TYR A 222 -1.20 -12.05 -2.90
N PRO A 223 -0.44 -13.01 -3.46
CA PRO A 223 -0.39 -13.22 -4.88
C PRO A 223 -1.74 -13.71 -5.40
N LEU A 224 -2.31 -12.98 -6.37
CA LEU A 224 -3.47 -13.41 -7.12
C LEU A 224 -3.01 -14.03 -8.45
N LEU A 225 -3.35 -15.29 -8.64
CA LEU A 225 -2.96 -16.10 -9.78
C LEU A 225 -4.19 -16.56 -10.57
N MET A 226 -4.02 -16.69 -11.88
CA MET A 226 -4.91 -17.43 -12.76
C MET A 226 -4.29 -18.80 -13.02
N VAL A 227 -4.99 -19.88 -12.71
CA VAL A 227 -4.46 -21.25 -12.79
C VAL A 227 -5.31 -22.08 -13.75
N ASP A 228 -4.69 -22.65 -14.78
CA ASP A 228 -5.32 -23.67 -15.62
C ASP A 228 -5.05 -25.06 -15.04
N THR A 229 -6.02 -25.56 -14.30
CA THR A 229 -5.92 -26.83 -13.55
C THR A 229 -5.75 -28.05 -14.45
N ALA A 230 -6.13 -27.99 -15.73
CA ALA A 230 -5.97 -29.11 -16.67
C ALA A 230 -4.54 -29.23 -17.20
N ARG A 231 -3.85 -28.09 -17.34
CA ARG A 231 -2.46 -28.01 -17.84
C ARG A 231 -1.43 -27.89 -16.72
N ASN A 232 -1.86 -27.66 -15.48
CA ASN A 232 -0.99 -27.39 -14.34
C ASN A 232 -0.07 -26.17 -14.57
N VAL A 233 -0.64 -25.14 -15.22
CA VAL A 233 0.06 -23.88 -15.50
C VAL A 233 -0.60 -22.72 -14.76
N ALA A 234 0.19 -21.74 -14.35
CA ALA A 234 -0.25 -20.56 -13.64
C ALA A 234 0.27 -19.28 -14.31
N GLN A 235 -0.55 -18.25 -14.29
CA GLN A 235 -0.20 -16.90 -14.69
C GLN A 235 -0.43 -15.96 -13.51
N LYS A 236 0.56 -15.13 -13.18
CA LYS A 236 0.39 -14.08 -12.18
C LYS A 236 -0.53 -12.98 -12.72
N ILE A 237 -1.54 -12.61 -11.94
CA ILE A 237 -2.43 -11.47 -12.22
C ILE A 237 -1.86 -10.22 -11.54
N GLY A 238 -1.50 -10.35 -10.26
CA GLY A 238 -0.98 -9.27 -9.44
C GLY A 238 -0.96 -9.67 -7.97
N TYR A 239 -1.10 -8.67 -7.09
CA TYR A 239 -1.10 -8.86 -5.65
C TYR A 239 -2.23 -8.08 -5.01
N LEU A 240 -3.05 -8.73 -4.20
CA LEU A 240 -3.90 -8.02 -3.25
C LEU A 240 -3.01 -7.49 -2.12
N THR A 241 -3.03 -6.18 -1.90
CA THR A 241 -2.32 -5.56 -0.78
C THR A 241 -3.28 -5.32 0.38
N VAL A 242 -3.09 -6.01 1.50
CA VAL A 242 -3.81 -5.73 2.76
C VAL A 242 -2.94 -4.78 3.58
N ARG A 243 -3.33 -3.52 3.65
CA ARG A 243 -2.60 -2.51 4.43
C ARG A 243 -2.92 -2.66 5.92
N PRO A 244 -1.99 -2.28 6.82
CA PRO A 244 -2.28 -2.35 8.25
C PRO A 244 -3.38 -1.36 8.59
N ARG A 245 -4.24 -1.70 9.55
CA ARG A 245 -5.26 -0.76 10.00
C ARG A 245 -4.58 0.48 10.56
N PRO A 246 -4.92 1.69 10.08
CA PRO A 246 -4.35 2.91 10.64
C PRO A 246 -4.65 2.98 12.15
N PRO A 247 -3.74 3.57 12.96
CA PRO A 247 -3.92 3.59 14.41
C PRO A 247 -5.27 4.16 14.81
N ALA A 248 -5.89 3.59 15.84
CA ALA A 248 -7.13 4.12 16.41
C ALA A 248 -6.93 5.57 16.87
N ALA A 249 -7.97 6.39 16.68
CA ALA A 249 -7.95 7.77 17.16
C ALA A 249 -8.00 7.79 18.69
N THR A 250 -7.30 8.75 19.31
CA THR A 250 -7.49 9.01 20.75
C THR A 250 -8.63 10.01 20.93
N LEU A 251 -9.68 9.61 21.66
CA LEU A 251 -10.82 10.46 21.97
C LEU A 251 -10.47 11.50 23.05
N ALA A 252 -11.35 12.48 23.24
CA ALA A 252 -11.12 13.59 24.18
C ALA A 252 -10.95 13.16 25.65
N ASP A 253 -11.46 11.99 26.02
CA ASP A 253 -11.29 11.40 27.35
C ASP A 253 -10.01 10.54 27.50
N GLY A 254 -9.22 10.43 26.43
CA GLY A 254 -7.98 9.65 26.38
C GLY A 254 -8.17 8.17 26.00
N SER A 255 -9.40 7.71 25.76
CA SER A 255 -9.66 6.35 25.27
C SER A 255 -9.34 6.22 23.77
N GLU A 256 -9.13 4.98 23.29
CA GLU A 256 -9.00 4.69 21.87
C GLU A 256 -10.38 4.51 21.24
N SER A 257 -10.59 5.11 20.08
CA SER A 257 -11.82 5.02 19.30
C SER A 257 -11.97 3.63 18.69
N GLU A 258 -13.16 3.03 18.77
CA GLU A 258 -13.44 1.76 18.11
C GLU A 258 -13.73 1.93 16.61
N VAL A 259 -14.20 3.12 16.21
CA VAL A 259 -14.70 3.38 14.86
C VAL A 259 -13.86 4.35 14.03
N PHE A 260 -13.09 5.24 14.66
CA PHE A 260 -12.26 6.23 13.98
C PHE A 260 -10.77 5.91 14.07
N CYS A 261 -10.06 6.16 12.99
CA CYS A 261 -8.61 6.16 12.95
C CYS A 261 -8.05 7.55 13.23
N GLN A 262 -6.76 7.65 13.54
CA GLN A 262 -6.07 8.93 13.65
C GLN A 262 -6.26 9.77 12.38
N ILE A 263 -6.48 11.07 12.58
CA ILE A 263 -6.57 12.03 11.48
C ILE A 263 -5.17 12.30 10.96
N GLU A 264 -4.94 12.00 9.68
CA GLU A 264 -3.66 12.28 9.03
C GLU A 264 -3.50 13.79 8.77
N ARG A 265 -4.57 14.40 8.26
CA ARG A 265 -4.60 15.82 7.88
C ARG A 265 -6.03 16.29 7.68
N TRP A 266 -6.28 17.57 7.85
CA TRP A 266 -7.56 18.18 7.49
C TRP A 266 -7.35 19.61 6.98
N GLY A 267 -8.40 20.18 6.42
CA GLY A 267 -8.43 21.59 6.08
C GLY A 267 -9.74 22.04 5.43
N PRO A 268 -9.86 23.35 5.18
CA PRO A 268 -8.94 24.41 5.62
C PRO A 268 -9.04 24.69 7.14
N ASP A 269 -8.01 25.28 7.73
CA ASP A 269 -7.92 25.62 9.16
C ASP A 269 -8.24 27.09 9.47
N HIS A 270 -8.40 27.94 8.44
CA HIS A 270 -8.85 29.31 8.58
C HIS A 270 -9.50 29.87 7.30
N ALA A 271 -10.25 30.96 7.43
CA ALA A 271 -10.77 31.78 6.33
C ALA A 271 -11.02 33.22 6.79
N ASN A 272 -11.15 34.17 5.86
CA ASN A 272 -11.63 35.51 6.18
C ASN A 272 -13.16 35.51 6.32
N GLN A 273 -13.71 36.33 7.21
CA GLN A 273 -15.17 36.46 7.35
C GLN A 273 -15.85 36.78 6.00
N GLY A 274 -16.89 36.01 5.69
CA GLY A 274 -17.67 36.18 4.45
C GLY A 274 -17.02 35.61 3.19
N GLN A 275 -15.79 35.08 3.26
CA GLN A 275 -15.09 34.48 2.13
C GLN A 275 -15.26 32.95 2.13
N ALA A 276 -15.60 32.38 0.97
CA ALA A 276 -15.62 30.93 0.80
C ALA A 276 -14.21 30.36 0.98
N PHE A 277 -14.13 29.19 1.61
CA PHE A 277 -12.90 28.44 1.78
C PHE A 277 -13.03 27.09 1.11
N ASN A 278 -11.96 26.64 0.42
CA ASN A 278 -12.01 25.47 -0.45
C ASN A 278 -13.26 25.51 -1.36
N GLU A 279 -13.36 26.60 -2.13
CA GLU A 279 -14.53 26.94 -2.92
C GLU A 279 -14.93 25.80 -3.86
N GLN A 280 -16.19 25.42 -3.80
CA GLN A 280 -16.78 24.37 -4.63
C GLN A 280 -17.32 24.96 -5.94
N PRO A 281 -17.57 24.16 -7.00
CA PRO A 281 -18.06 24.68 -8.28
C PRO A 281 -19.38 25.47 -8.21
N ASP A 282 -20.16 25.31 -7.14
CA ASP A 282 -21.40 26.04 -6.87
C ASP A 282 -21.19 27.31 -6.02
N GLY A 283 -19.94 27.69 -5.72
CA GLY A 283 -19.57 28.83 -4.87
C GLY A 283 -19.68 28.56 -3.36
N GLY A 284 -20.00 27.32 -2.95
CA GLY A 284 -20.02 26.91 -1.56
C GLY A 284 -18.62 26.72 -0.97
N ALA A 285 -18.53 26.59 0.36
CA ALA A 285 -17.30 26.24 1.06
C ALA A 285 -17.33 24.76 1.51
N ALA A 286 -16.17 24.16 1.74
CA ALA A 286 -16.09 22.76 2.18
C ALA A 286 -14.87 22.44 3.06
N PHE A 287 -15.06 21.55 4.03
CA PHE A 287 -13.98 20.89 4.76
C PHE A 287 -13.63 19.54 4.13
N TRP A 288 -12.38 19.14 4.31
CA TRP A 288 -11.91 17.79 4.05
C TRP A 288 -11.07 17.29 5.22
N VAL A 289 -11.19 16.01 5.53
CA VAL A 289 -10.46 15.30 6.59
C VAL A 289 -9.94 14.00 6.01
N ARG A 290 -8.62 13.86 5.93
CA ARG A 290 -7.94 12.60 5.60
C ARG A 290 -7.83 11.77 6.87
N ILE A 291 -8.52 10.64 6.85
CA ILE A 291 -8.63 9.73 7.99
C ILE A 291 -8.67 8.30 7.46
N GLY A 292 -7.90 7.42 8.09
CA GLY A 292 -7.71 6.05 7.62
C GLY A 292 -8.96 5.17 7.69
N CYS A 293 -9.83 5.42 8.67
CA CYS A 293 -11.10 4.74 8.83
C CYS A 293 -12.13 5.66 9.48
N ALA A 294 -13.34 5.66 8.92
CA ALA A 294 -14.53 6.34 9.45
C ALA A 294 -15.79 5.60 8.94
N PRO A 295 -16.80 5.34 9.78
CA PRO A 295 -18.04 4.71 9.33
C PRO A 295 -18.77 5.54 8.28
N GLU A 296 -19.49 4.90 7.34
CA GLU A 296 -20.32 5.59 6.33
C GLU A 296 -21.35 6.55 6.97
N GLY A 297 -21.81 6.22 8.18
CA GLY A 297 -22.74 7.02 8.98
C GLY A 297 -22.16 8.31 9.57
N THR A 298 -20.85 8.52 9.48
CA THR A 298 -20.14 9.66 10.10
C THR A 298 -20.71 11.00 9.61
N ARG A 299 -20.78 11.97 10.53
CA ARG A 299 -21.12 13.36 10.25
C ARG A 299 -20.03 14.27 10.79
N LEU A 300 -19.53 15.15 9.93
CA LEU A 300 -18.69 16.26 10.36
C LEU A 300 -19.59 17.33 10.98
N ARG A 301 -19.17 17.90 12.11
CA ARG A 301 -19.88 18.95 12.83
C ARG A 301 -19.02 20.20 12.96
N LEU A 302 -19.66 21.36 12.80
CA LEU A 302 -19.08 22.69 13.05
C LEU A 302 -19.83 23.29 14.25
N ASP A 303 -19.12 23.53 15.35
CA ASP A 303 -19.71 23.98 16.63
C ASP A 303 -20.87 23.10 17.14
N GLY A 304 -20.80 21.79 16.83
CA GLY A 304 -21.82 20.82 17.18
C GLY A 304 -22.96 20.69 16.16
N GLU A 305 -23.07 21.59 15.18
CA GLU A 305 -24.06 21.48 14.11
C GLU A 305 -23.59 20.54 13.00
N PRO A 306 -24.39 19.52 12.62
CA PRO A 306 -24.02 18.57 11.58
C PRO A 306 -24.02 19.20 10.20
N LEU A 307 -22.96 18.97 9.44
CA LEU A 307 -22.81 19.41 8.06
C LEU A 307 -23.17 18.28 7.07
N PRO A 308 -23.64 18.61 5.85
CA PRO A 308 -23.77 17.64 4.76
C PRO A 308 -22.42 16.98 4.48
N THR A 309 -22.28 15.73 4.92
CA THR A 309 -21.03 14.98 4.95
C THR A 309 -21.06 13.84 3.94
N THR A 310 -19.96 13.65 3.21
CA THR A 310 -19.69 12.48 2.37
C THR A 310 -18.46 11.77 2.90
N VAL A 311 -18.61 10.50 3.25
CA VAL A 311 -17.53 9.62 3.67
C VAL A 311 -17.15 8.75 2.48
N GLY A 312 -15.88 8.78 2.09
CA GLY A 312 -15.30 7.87 1.11
C GLY A 312 -14.03 7.23 1.68
N THR A 313 -13.43 6.32 0.90
CA THR A 313 -12.21 5.62 1.30
C THR A 313 -11.08 6.62 1.59
N GLY A 314 -10.64 6.68 2.84
CA GLY A 314 -9.56 7.55 3.29
C GLY A 314 -9.89 9.05 3.39
N LEU A 315 -11.16 9.45 3.16
CA LEU A 315 -11.53 10.86 3.05
C LEU A 315 -12.96 11.13 3.52
N VAL A 316 -13.10 12.06 4.46
CA VAL A 316 -14.38 12.66 4.84
C VAL A 316 -14.42 14.09 4.32
N THR A 317 -15.48 14.45 3.59
CA THR A 317 -15.71 15.83 3.14
C THR A 317 -17.03 16.33 3.66
N ALA A 318 -17.12 17.64 3.91
CA ALA A 318 -18.36 18.25 4.37
C ALA A 318 -18.56 19.62 3.76
N ARG A 319 -19.76 19.88 3.23
CA ARG A 319 -20.14 21.18 2.69
C ARG A 319 -20.57 22.13 3.79
N VAL A 320 -20.31 23.43 3.63
CA VAL A 320 -20.71 24.48 4.56
C VAL A 320 -21.60 25.48 3.82
N PRO A 321 -22.92 25.25 3.76
CA PRO A 321 -23.83 26.10 2.97
C PRO A 321 -23.89 27.55 3.46
N HIS A 322 -23.77 27.76 4.77
CA HIS A 322 -23.92 29.06 5.43
C HIS A 322 -22.57 29.68 5.81
N TYR A 323 -21.50 29.44 5.05
CA TYR A 323 -20.16 29.93 5.39
C TYR A 323 -20.08 31.46 5.55
N ALA A 324 -20.93 32.20 4.82
CA ALA A 324 -20.98 33.66 4.86
C ALA A 324 -21.54 34.21 6.18
N GLU A 325 -22.28 33.39 6.93
CA GLU A 325 -22.88 33.73 8.22
C GLU A 325 -21.96 33.44 9.40
N LEU A 326 -20.80 32.81 9.16
CA LEU A 326 -19.83 32.52 10.22
C LEU A 326 -19.26 33.83 10.79
N GLU A 327 -19.40 33.99 12.10
CA GLU A 327 -18.83 35.10 12.85
C GLU A 327 -17.31 34.96 12.96
N ARG A 328 -16.61 36.06 13.24
CA ARG A 328 -15.17 35.97 13.54
C ARG A 328 -14.95 35.21 14.84
N GLY A 329 -13.99 34.29 14.83
CA GLY A 329 -13.67 33.50 16.01
C GLY A 329 -13.15 32.11 15.70
N ASP A 330 -13.04 31.31 16.76
CA ASP A 330 -12.63 29.92 16.73
C ASP A 330 -13.87 29.03 16.70
N HIS A 331 -13.96 28.17 15.68
CA HIS A 331 -15.04 27.22 15.50
C HIS A 331 -14.51 25.78 15.62
N ARG A 332 -15.16 24.96 16.43
CA ARG A 332 -14.74 23.57 16.68
C ARG A 332 -15.21 22.65 15.57
N LEU A 333 -14.32 21.81 15.08
CA LEU A 333 -14.61 20.76 14.12
C LEU A 333 -14.51 19.39 14.79
N THR A 334 -15.54 18.56 14.62
CA THR A 334 -15.56 17.17 15.10
C THR A 334 -16.14 16.22 14.06
N LEU A 335 -15.75 14.94 14.12
CA LEU A 335 -16.47 13.83 13.48
C LEU A 335 -17.35 13.15 14.52
N HIS A 336 -18.57 12.79 14.17
CA HIS A 336 -19.49 12.06 15.03
C HIS A 336 -20.09 10.88 14.27
N ASP A 337 -19.94 9.68 14.82
CA ASP A 337 -20.63 8.49 14.33
C ASP A 337 -21.93 8.28 15.12
N PRO A 338 -23.12 8.37 14.50
CA PRO A 338 -24.38 8.20 15.21
C PRO A 338 -24.66 6.78 15.69
N ALA A 339 -23.98 5.76 15.13
CA ALA A 339 -24.21 4.37 15.51
C ALA A 339 -23.51 4.03 16.84
N SER A 340 -22.22 4.36 16.97
CA SER A 340 -21.46 4.17 18.22
C SER A 340 -21.69 5.31 19.23
N GLY A 341 -22.03 6.50 18.76
CA GLY A 341 -22.09 7.73 19.58
C GLY A 341 -20.72 8.37 19.82
N GLU A 342 -19.63 7.82 19.28
CA GLU A 342 -18.30 8.38 19.43
C GLU A 342 -18.16 9.73 18.71
N THR A 343 -17.37 10.62 19.31
CA THR A 343 -17.04 11.93 18.75
C THR A 343 -15.53 12.13 18.77
N LEU A 344 -14.93 12.29 17.58
CA LEU A 344 -13.51 12.57 17.41
C LEU A 344 -13.29 14.07 17.16
N GLU A 345 -12.43 14.70 17.95
CA GLU A 345 -12.01 16.08 17.74
C GLU A 345 -11.05 16.18 16.54
N ILE A 346 -11.37 17.05 15.58
CA ILE A 346 -10.51 17.30 14.41
C ILE A 346 -9.55 18.45 14.69
N GLY A 347 -10.09 19.57 15.19
CA GLY A 347 -9.33 20.79 15.44
C GLY A 347 -10.22 22.03 15.47
N VAL A 348 -9.58 23.20 15.35
CA VAL A 348 -10.24 24.51 15.39
C VAL A 348 -10.05 25.24 14.07
N PHE A 349 -11.17 25.58 13.43
CA PHE A 349 -11.22 26.44 12.25
C PHE A 349 -11.36 27.91 12.67
N ARG A 350 -10.52 28.79 12.11
CA ARG A 350 -10.50 30.22 12.50
C ARG A 350 -11.09 31.13 11.42
N VAL A 351 -12.06 31.96 11.80
CA VAL A 351 -12.59 33.03 10.95
C VAL A 351 -11.96 34.36 11.35
N LEU A 352 -11.23 34.97 10.41
CA LEU A 352 -10.39 36.17 10.61
C LEU A 352 -11.12 37.51 10.42
#